data_AF-A0A3M0WSM1-F1
#
_entry.id   AF-A0A3M0WSM1-F1
#
_cell.length_a   1.000
_cell.length_b   1.000
_cell.length_c   1.000
_cell.angle_alpha   90.00
_cell.angle_beta   90.00
_cell.angle_gamma   90.00
#
_symmetry.space_group_name_H-M   'P 1'
#
loop_
_entity.id
_entity.type
_entity.pdbx_description
1 polymer ?
#
loop_
_entity_poly.entity_id
_entity_poly.type
_entity_poly.pdbx_seq_one_letter_code
_entity_poly.pdbx_strand_id
1 'polypeptide(L)'
;MNVEGIRKKVVAVEKERTLQGVKTALDGVRKILAEDERARNNDLWLLIRFWRDIQGLKIFIPYEAVENNFMITPETITRARRHIQNKEGRFIPTDPKVREKRGIKQVVMREFYGRGVYE
;
A
#
# COMPACT_ATOMS: atom_id res chain seq x y z
N MET A 1 -35.27 19.37 -9.40
CA MET A 1 -34.29 19.13 -8.30
C MET A 1 -32.92 18.96 -8.91
N ASN A 2 -31.91 19.72 -8.45
CA ASN A 2 -30.61 19.80 -9.13
C ASN A 2 -29.72 18.58 -8.79
N VAL A 3 -29.45 17.74 -9.79
CA VAL A 3 -28.82 16.42 -9.68
C VAL A 3 -27.39 16.51 -9.13
N GLU A 4 -26.68 17.61 -9.44
CA GLU A 4 -25.32 17.87 -8.94
C GLU A 4 -25.27 18.19 -7.44
N GLY A 5 -26.32 18.85 -6.91
CA GLY A 5 -26.44 19.14 -5.49
C GLY A 5 -26.69 17.88 -4.65
N ILE A 6 -27.43 16.92 -5.21
CA ILE A 6 -27.65 15.60 -4.62
C ILE A 6 -26.35 14.80 -4.64
N ARG A 7 -25.64 14.79 -5.78
CA ARG A 7 -24.38 14.06 -5.94
C ARG A 7 -23.29 14.58 -4.97
N LYS A 8 -23.18 15.90 -4.79
CA LYS A 8 -22.27 16.49 -3.79
C LYS A 8 -22.65 16.13 -2.36
N LYS A 9 -23.94 16.12 -2.01
CA LYS A 9 -24.41 15.71 -0.68
C LYS A 9 -24.15 14.23 -0.39
N VAL A 10 -24.40 13.34 -1.34
CA VAL A 10 -24.14 11.89 -1.17
C VAL A 10 -22.65 11.62 -0.98
N VAL A 11 -21.80 12.25 -1.80
CA VAL A 11 -20.34 12.11 -1.68
C VAL A 11 -19.82 12.66 -0.35
N ALA A 12 -20.39 13.75 0.17
CA ALA A 12 -20.02 14.30 1.48
C ALA A 12 -20.44 13.40 2.64
N VAL A 13 -21.65 12.82 2.59
CA VAL A 13 -22.17 11.88 3.60
C VAL A 13 -21.37 10.57 3.62
N GLU A 14 -20.95 10.06 2.46
CA GLU A 14 -20.04 8.91 2.38
C GLU A 14 -18.66 9.23 2.98
N LYS A 15 -18.14 10.44 2.71
CA LYS A 15 -16.84 10.91 3.23
C LYS A 15 -16.85 11.05 4.76
N GLU A 16 -17.95 11.51 5.33
CA GLU A 16 -18.14 11.62 6.79
C GLU A 16 -18.30 10.24 7.46
N ARG A 17 -18.96 9.28 6.81
CA ARG A 17 -19.06 7.89 7.30
C ARG A 17 -17.72 7.14 7.31
N THR A 18 -16.81 7.43 6.38
CA THR A 18 -15.51 6.72 6.25
C THR A 18 -14.46 7.06 7.30
N LEU A 19 -14.63 8.13 8.09
CA LEU A 19 -13.65 8.55 9.11
C LEU A 19 -14.18 8.50 10.55
N GLN A 20 -15.47 8.23 10.74
CA GLN A 20 -16.09 8.20 12.06
C GLN A 20 -15.92 6.82 12.72
N GLY A 21 -14.82 6.66 13.48
CA GLY A 21 -14.74 5.65 14.54
C GLY A 21 -13.43 4.88 14.65
N VAL A 22 -12.57 4.91 13.63
CA VAL A 22 -11.29 4.18 13.63
C VAL A 22 -10.16 5.16 13.88
N LYS A 23 -9.71 5.24 15.14
CA LYS A 23 -8.60 6.12 15.54
C LYS A 23 -7.23 5.54 15.15
N THR A 24 -7.13 4.21 15.06
CA THR A 24 -5.87 3.51 14.85
C THR A 24 -5.99 2.39 13.83
N ALA A 25 -4.87 1.96 13.24
CA ALA A 25 -4.85 0.81 12.35
C ALA A 25 -5.39 -0.47 13.02
N LEU A 26 -5.14 -0.63 14.33
CA LEU A 26 -5.64 -1.75 15.11
C LEU A 26 -7.18 -1.80 15.14
N ASP A 27 -7.82 -0.65 15.37
CA ASP A 27 -9.29 -0.57 15.41
C ASP A 27 -9.90 -0.88 14.05
N GLY A 28 -9.25 -0.44 12.97
CA GLY A 28 -9.69 -0.72 11.60
C GLY A 28 -9.58 -2.19 11.25
N VAL A 29 -8.47 -2.84 11.64
CA VAL A 29 -8.30 -4.28 11.45
C VAL A 29 -9.34 -5.06 12.26
N ARG A 30 -9.55 -4.72 13.54
CA ARG A 30 -10.57 -5.37 14.38
C ARG A 30 -11.95 -5.29 13.76
N LYS A 31 -12.34 -4.12 13.25
CA LYS A 31 -13.62 -3.91 12.59
C LYS A 31 -13.78 -4.85 11.38
N ILE A 32 -12.78 -4.91 10.51
CA ILE A 32 -12.84 -5.77 9.30
C ILE A 32 -12.91 -7.25 9.67
N LEU A 33 -12.08 -7.70 10.62
CA LEU A 33 -12.07 -9.11 11.05
C LEU A 33 -13.40 -9.52 11.71
N ALA A 34 -14.09 -8.59 12.38
CA ALA A 34 -15.42 -8.85 12.94
C ALA A 34 -16.49 -8.96 11.85
N GLU A 35 -16.42 -8.15 10.80
CA GLU A 35 -17.43 -8.05 9.74
C GLU A 35 -17.25 -9.08 8.60
N ASP A 36 -16.03 -9.54 8.31
CA ASP A 36 -15.73 -10.40 7.16
C ASP A 36 -14.77 -11.54 7.55
N GLU A 37 -15.30 -12.77 7.55
CA GLU A 37 -14.53 -13.97 7.88
C GLU A 37 -13.40 -14.25 6.88
N ARG A 38 -13.56 -13.88 5.60
CA ARG A 38 -12.51 -14.07 4.58
C ARG A 38 -11.24 -13.30 4.94
N ALA A 39 -11.39 -12.14 5.58
CA ALA A 39 -10.27 -11.32 5.99
C ALA A 39 -9.46 -11.95 7.13
N ARG A 40 -10.00 -12.91 7.88
CA ARG A 40 -9.27 -13.65 8.92
C ARG A 40 -8.31 -14.67 8.32
N ASN A 41 -8.64 -15.19 7.14
CA ASN A 41 -7.92 -16.28 6.50
C ASN A 41 -7.04 -15.80 5.32
N ASN A 42 -7.13 -14.51 4.95
CA ASN A 42 -6.42 -13.97 3.79
C ASN A 42 -5.93 -12.53 4.06
N ASP A 43 -4.63 -12.40 4.28
CA ASP A 43 -3.97 -11.12 4.57
C ASP A 43 -4.12 -10.10 3.43
N LEU A 44 -4.07 -10.57 2.18
CA LEU A 44 -4.27 -9.71 1.02
C LEU A 44 -5.68 -9.13 1.02
N TRP A 45 -6.69 -9.96 1.28
CA TRP A 45 -8.07 -9.50 1.39
C TRP A 45 -8.25 -8.49 2.52
N LEU A 46 -7.64 -8.74 3.69
CA LEU A 46 -7.64 -7.80 4.81
C LEU A 46 -7.06 -6.43 4.40
N LEU A 47 -5.92 -6.41 3.70
CA LEU A 47 -5.30 -5.16 3.23
C LEU A 47 -6.18 -4.40 2.24
N ILE A 48 -6.78 -5.11 1.29
CA ILE A 48 -7.72 -4.54 0.32
C ILE A 48 -8.91 -3.90 1.03
N ARG A 49 -9.53 -4.62 1.97
CA ARG A 49 -10.64 -4.13 2.79
C ARG A 49 -10.22 -2.91 3.60
N PHE A 50 -9.01 -2.91 4.17
CA PHE A 50 -8.51 -1.79 4.96
C PHE A 50 -8.36 -0.52 4.12
N TRP A 51 -7.70 -0.62 2.96
CA TRP A 51 -7.54 0.52 2.06
C TRP A 51 -8.87 1.04 1.55
N ARG A 52 -9.79 0.16 1.19
CA ARG A 52 -11.11 0.54 0.66
C ARG A 52 -12.03 1.12 1.72
N ASP A 53 -12.24 0.39 2.81
CA ASP A 53 -13.32 0.66 3.77
C ASP A 53 -12.87 1.63 4.89
N ILE A 54 -11.58 1.61 5.25
CA ILE A 54 -11.03 2.45 6.33
C ILE A 54 -10.37 3.70 5.76
N GLN A 55 -9.62 3.58 4.66
CA GLN A 55 -8.91 4.72 4.06
C GLN A 55 -9.65 5.37 2.88
N GLY A 56 -10.80 4.81 2.47
CA GLY A 56 -11.63 5.37 1.40
C GLY A 56 -10.97 5.32 0.02
N LEU A 57 -9.96 4.48 -0.18
CA LEU A 57 -9.29 4.32 -1.47
C LEU A 57 -10.21 3.59 -2.44
N LYS A 58 -10.44 4.19 -3.61
CA LYS A 58 -11.19 3.55 -4.70
C LYS A 58 -10.26 2.60 -5.45
N ILE A 59 -10.17 1.36 -4.97
CA ILE A 59 -9.36 0.32 -5.59
C ILE A 59 -10.30 -0.63 -6.36
N PHE A 60 -10.09 -0.74 -7.67
CA PHE A 60 -10.73 -1.77 -8.48
C PHE A 60 -9.81 -2.98 -8.56
N ILE A 61 -10.30 -4.14 -8.11
CA ILE A 61 -9.59 -5.41 -8.19
C ILE A 61 -10.53 -6.44 -8.78
N PRO A 62 -10.19 -7.06 -9.91
CA PRO A 62 -10.96 -8.18 -10.45
C PRO A 62 -11.07 -9.30 -9.42
N TYR A 63 -12.28 -9.81 -9.19
CA TYR A 63 -12.52 -10.85 -8.18
C TYR A 63 -11.64 -12.10 -8.40
N GLU A 64 -11.52 -12.51 -9.66
CA GLU A 64 -10.69 -13.65 -10.10
C GLU A 64 -9.22 -13.49 -9.71
N ALA A 65 -8.70 -12.26 -9.61
CA ALA A 65 -7.31 -12.01 -9.24
C ALA A 65 -7.06 -12.27 -7.74
N VAL A 66 -8.06 -12.03 -6.90
CA VAL A 66 -7.99 -12.29 -5.46
C VAL A 66 -8.21 -13.78 -5.17
N GLU A 67 -9.23 -14.38 -5.77
CA GLU A 67 -9.64 -15.76 -5.51
C GLU A 67 -8.58 -16.78 -5.97
N ASN A 68 -8.00 -16.58 -7.15
CA ASN A 68 -6.95 -17.46 -7.67
C ASN A 68 -5.55 -17.12 -7.13
N ASN A 69 -5.46 -16.23 -6.13
CA ASN A 69 -4.21 -15.86 -5.47
C ASN A 69 -3.11 -15.34 -6.44
N PHE A 70 -3.51 -14.72 -7.55
CA PHE A 70 -2.59 -14.15 -8.55
C PHE A 70 -1.86 -12.90 -8.04
N MET A 71 -2.40 -12.25 -7.01
CA MET A 71 -1.83 -11.04 -6.44
C MET A 71 -0.68 -11.36 -5.49
N ILE A 72 0.51 -10.85 -5.82
CA ILE A 72 1.68 -10.95 -4.95
C ILE A 72 1.47 -10.10 -3.70
N THR A 73 1.76 -10.67 -2.53
CA THR A 73 1.62 -9.96 -1.25
C THR A 73 2.55 -8.74 -1.18
N PRO A 74 2.13 -7.63 -0.53
CA PRO A 74 2.99 -6.46 -0.39
C PRO A 74 4.34 -6.76 0.27
N GLU A 75 4.38 -7.70 1.22
CA GLU A 75 5.63 -8.11 1.85
C GLU A 75 6.62 -8.69 0.82
N THR A 76 6.16 -9.62 -0.01
CA THR A 76 6.97 -10.22 -1.08
C THR A 76 7.53 -9.16 -2.02
N ILE A 77 6.70 -8.19 -2.43
CA ILE A 77 7.13 -7.04 -3.25
C ILE A 77 8.20 -6.22 -2.53
N THR A 78 7.99 -5.93 -1.23
CA THR A 78 8.98 -5.16 -0.45
C THR A 78 10.30 -5.90 -0.24
N ARG A 79 10.27 -7.23 -0.11
CA ARG A 79 11.46 -8.08 -0.03
C ARG A 79 12.22 -8.10 -1.36
N ALA A 80 11.52 -8.26 -2.48
CA ALA A 80 12.11 -8.17 -3.82
C ALA A 80 12.76 -6.80 -4.06
N ARG A 81 12.08 -5.71 -3.72
CA ARG A 81 12.66 -4.36 -3.78
C ARG A 81 13.94 -4.23 -2.95
N ARG A 82 13.94 -4.75 -1.72
CA ARG A 82 15.15 -4.73 -0.86
C ARG A 82 16.29 -5.53 -1.49
N HIS A 83 16.00 -6.67 -2.12
CA HIS A 83 17.01 -7.46 -2.81
C HIS A 83 17.65 -6.68 -3.96
N ILE A 84 16.83 -6.13 -4.86
CA ILE A 84 17.28 -5.32 -6.00
C ILE A 84 18.12 -4.12 -5.51
N GLN A 85 17.67 -3.42 -4.47
CA GLN A 85 18.35 -2.23 -3.97
C GLN A 85 19.63 -2.55 -3.20
N ASN A 86 19.65 -3.58 -2.35
CA ASN A 86 20.78 -3.83 -1.44
C ASN A 86 21.77 -4.89 -1.93
N LYS A 87 21.31 -5.85 -2.72
CA LYS A 87 22.15 -6.96 -3.22
C LYS A 87 22.63 -6.70 -4.64
N GLU A 88 21.76 -6.23 -5.52
CA GLU A 88 22.12 -5.97 -6.92
C GLU A 88 22.63 -4.54 -7.15
N GLY A 89 22.38 -3.63 -6.21
CA GLY A 89 22.77 -2.23 -6.29
C GLY A 89 22.04 -1.41 -7.35
N ARG A 90 20.80 -1.79 -7.67
CA ARG A 90 19.98 -1.15 -8.71
C ARG A 90 18.83 -0.35 -8.13
N PHE A 91 18.36 0.67 -8.86
CA PHE A 91 17.20 1.51 -8.50
C PHE A 91 17.26 2.08 -7.07
N ILE A 92 18.43 2.63 -6.70
CA ILE A 92 18.65 3.20 -5.37
C ILE A 92 17.67 4.37 -5.14
N PRO A 93 17.10 4.52 -3.94
CA PRO A 93 16.27 5.68 -3.62
C PRO A 93 17.00 7.00 -3.87
N THR A 94 16.34 7.95 -4.53
CA THR A 94 16.94 9.25 -4.88
C THR A 94 17.06 10.18 -3.67
N ASP A 95 16.12 10.12 -2.74
CA ASP A 95 16.15 10.89 -1.49
C ASP A 95 17.23 10.35 -0.51
N PRO A 96 18.21 11.17 -0.11
CA PRO A 96 19.23 10.80 0.89
C PRO A 96 18.66 10.29 2.23
N LYS A 97 17.58 10.90 2.75
CA LYS A 97 16.98 10.50 4.03
C LYS A 97 16.36 9.11 3.95
N VAL A 98 15.83 8.75 2.78
CA VAL A 98 15.27 7.42 2.53
C VAL A 98 16.38 6.38 2.39
N ARG A 99 17.52 6.74 1.80
CA ARG A 99 18.70 5.85 1.71
C ARG A 99 19.26 5.51 3.08
N GLU A 100 19.44 6.53 3.92
CA GLU A 100 19.94 6.38 5.29
C GLU A 100 19.00 5.49 6.12
N LYS A 101 17.70 5.79 6.14
CA LYS A 101 16.70 4.98 6.86
C LYS A 101 16.65 3.52 6.39
N ARG A 102 16.95 3.26 5.12
CA ARG A 102 16.95 1.90 4.55
C ARG A 102 18.29 1.18 4.69
N GLY A 103 19.30 1.82 5.28
CA GLY A 103 20.62 1.24 5.48
C GLY A 103 21.30 0.84 4.16
N ILE A 104 21.05 1.57 3.07
CA ILE A 104 21.72 1.30 1.79
C ILE A 104 23.23 1.47 2.02
N LYS A 105 23.99 0.38 1.91
CA LYS A 105 25.43 0.37 2.21
C LYS A 105 26.16 1.35 1.30
N GLN A 106 27.16 2.07 1.84
CA GLN A 106 28.04 2.93 1.04
C GLN A 106 28.69 2.21 -0.14
N VAL A 107 28.93 0.90 -0.04
CA VAL A 107 29.49 0.07 -1.12
C VAL A 107 28.56 0.06 -2.34
N VAL A 108 27.27 -0.18 -2.11
CA VAL A 108 26.24 -0.16 -3.16
C VAL A 108 26.08 1.24 -3.75
N MET A 109 26.21 2.26 -2.90
CA MET A 109 26.19 3.66 -3.33
C MET A 109 27.41 3.99 -4.21
N ARG A 110 28.61 3.52 -3.85
CA ARG A 110 29.83 3.66 -4.66
C ARG A 110 29.75 2.93 -5.99
N GLU A 111 29.17 1.73 -6.04
CA GLU A 111 28.98 1.02 -7.32
C GLU A 111 27.99 1.74 -8.24
N PHE A 112 26.90 2.26 -7.70
CA PHE A 112 25.89 2.97 -8.47
C PHE A 112 26.40 4.31 -9.01
N TYR A 113 27.01 5.15 -8.15
CA TYR A 113 27.58 6.43 -8.57
C TYR A 113 28.91 6.27 -9.31
N GLY A 114 29.68 5.20 -9.05
CA GLY A 114 30.96 4.92 -9.71
C GLY A 114 30.82 4.49 -11.17
N ARG A 115 29.66 3.95 -11.58
CA ARG A 115 29.35 3.67 -12.99
C ARG A 115 28.97 4.91 -13.82
N GLY A 116 28.83 6.09 -13.21
CA GLY A 116 28.38 7.31 -13.90
C GLY A 116 29.40 8.45 -13.93
N VAL A 117 30.67 8.20 -13.61
CA VAL A 117 31.73 9.26 -13.55
C VAL A 117 32.84 9.04 -14.59
N TYR A 118 32.75 8.00 -15.42
CA TYR A 118 33.66 7.76 -16.55
C TYR A 118 32.91 7.20 -17.76
N GLU A 119 32.01 7.99 -18.33
CA GLU A 119 31.65 7.93 -19.76
C GLU A 119 31.66 9.35 -20.32
#